data_AF-A0A0C2GG39-F1
#
_entry.id   AF-A0A0C2GG39-F1
#
_cell.length_a   1.000
_cell.length_b   1.000
_cell.length_c   1.000
_cell.angle_alpha   90.00
_cell.angle_beta   90.00
_cell.angle_gamma   90.00
#
_symmetry.space_group_name_H-M   'P 1'
#
loop_
_entity.id
_entity.type
_entity.pdbx_description
1 polymer ?
#
loop_
_entity_poly.entity_id
_entity_poly.type
_entity_poly.pdbx_seq_one_letter_code
_entity_poly.pdbx_strand_id
1 'polypeptide(L)'
;MLLCVVYSGFLIQQYPLVAMLWPLAKNPLRKRGIKRSCIITLEYAFRYSIVFIALGLSWLIPNLEEIIPLVGVTSGMLLALVLPSVIEVVVFFNEWRTNHSTLKFSILVGLDCFYASLGLFFVVTGLQANIQDLIHGVSD
;
A
#
# COMPACT_ATOMS: atom_id res chain seq x y z
N MET A 1 19.34 -18.41 -13.30
CA MET A 1 18.99 -18.49 -11.86
C MET A 1 18.03 -17.37 -11.45
N LEU A 2 18.37 -16.09 -11.68
CA LEU A 2 17.52 -14.94 -11.33
C LEU A 2 16.12 -14.99 -11.97
N LEU A 3 16.01 -15.38 -13.25
CA LEU A 3 14.72 -15.46 -13.95
C LEU A 3 13.73 -16.43 -13.25
N CYS A 4 14.20 -17.60 -12.81
CA CYS A 4 13.36 -18.57 -12.10
C CYS A 4 12.90 -18.06 -10.72
N VAL A 5 13.76 -17.30 -10.03
CA VAL A 5 13.44 -16.68 -8.73
C VAL A 5 12.41 -15.57 -8.92
N VAL A 6 12.59 -14.70 -9.91
CA VAL A 6 11.65 -13.61 -10.22
C VAL A 6 10.29 -14.18 -10.66
N TYR A 7 10.29 -15.19 -11.52
CA TYR A 7 9.06 -15.84 -11.98
C TYR A 7 8.28 -16.50 -10.83
N SER A 8 8.98 -17.28 -9.99
CA SER A 8 8.36 -17.92 -8.82
C SER A 8 7.91 -16.89 -7.79
N GLY A 9 8.70 -15.84 -7.57
CA GLY A 9 8.40 -14.75 -6.64
C GLY A 9 7.16 -13.97 -7.04
N PHE A 10 7.01 -13.65 -8.33
CA PHE A 10 5.84 -12.95 -8.86
C PHE A 10 4.55 -13.74 -8.61
N LEU A 11 4.56 -15.06 -8.87
CA LEU A 11 3.42 -15.95 -8.59
C LEU A 11 3.03 -15.95 -7.11
N ILE A 12 4.03 -15.99 -6.23
CA ILE A 12 3.81 -15.97 -4.77
C ILE A 12 3.26 -14.62 -4.32
N GLN A 13 3.80 -13.50 -4.81
CA GLN A 13 3.36 -12.15 -4.44
C GLN A 13 1.94 -11.82 -4.94
N GLN A 14 1.52 -12.40 -6.07
CA GLN A 14 0.17 -12.20 -6.59
C GLN A 14 -0.91 -12.83 -5.69
N TYR A 15 -0.59 -13.92 -4.98
CA TYR A 15 -1.57 -14.63 -4.14
C TYR A 15 -2.11 -13.77 -2.99
N PRO A 16 -1.29 -13.16 -2.10
CA PRO A 16 -1.76 -12.26 -1.06
C PRO A 16 -2.56 -11.08 -1.63
N LEU A 17 -2.12 -10.54 -2.76
CA LEU A 17 -2.74 -9.38 -3.41
C LEU A 17 -4.19 -9.72 -3.81
N VAL A 18 -4.40 -10.86 -4.46
CA VAL A 18 -5.75 -11.34 -4.81
C VAL A 18 -6.54 -11.71 -3.55
N ALA A 19 -5.92 -12.39 -2.58
CA ALA A 19 -6.60 -12.81 -1.36
C ALA A 19 -7.11 -11.64 -0.51
N MET A 20 -6.38 -10.51 -0.48
CA MET A 20 -6.78 -9.29 0.23
C MET A 20 -7.75 -8.42 -0.57
N LEU A 21 -7.54 -8.23 -1.89
CA LEU A 21 -8.40 -7.36 -2.70
C LEU A 21 -9.73 -8.02 -3.11
N TRP A 22 -9.75 -9.33 -3.35
CA TRP A 22 -10.96 -10.05 -3.78
C TRP A 22 -12.15 -9.91 -2.81
N PRO A 23 -12.01 -10.09 -1.47
CA PRO A 23 -13.14 -9.91 -0.56
C PRO A 23 -13.66 -8.47 -0.55
N LEU A 24 -12.78 -7.46 -0.69
CA LEU A 24 -13.16 -6.05 -0.77
C LEU A 24 -14.01 -5.78 -2.02
N ALA A 25 -13.64 -6.35 -3.17
CA ALA A 25 -14.42 -6.24 -4.40
C ALA A 25 -15.70 -7.09 -4.35
N LYS A 26 -15.66 -8.28 -3.75
CA LYS A 26 -16.79 -9.23 -3.70
C LYS A 26 -17.93 -8.77 -2.78
N ASN A 27 -17.61 -8.11 -1.66
CA ASN A 27 -18.60 -7.66 -0.69
C ASN A 27 -19.70 -6.75 -1.27
N PRO A 28 -19.41 -5.70 -2.08
CA PRO A 28 -20.44 -4.90 -2.73
C PRO A 28 -21.20 -5.67 -3.82
N LEU A 29 -20.54 -6.55 -4.58
CA LEU A 29 -21.21 -7.35 -5.61
C LEU A 29 -22.18 -8.39 -5.03
N ARG A 30 -21.83 -9.00 -3.89
CA ARG A 30 -22.71 -9.96 -3.20
C ARG A 30 -23.96 -9.28 -2.64
N LYS A 31 -23.83 -8.04 -2.14
CA LYS A 31 -24.97 -7.22 -1.68
C LYS A 31 -25.97 -6.91 -2.81
N ARG A 32 -25.52 -6.90 -4.08
CA ARG A 32 -26.38 -6.71 -5.26
C ARG A 32 -27.04 -7.99 -5.78
N GLY A 33 -26.89 -9.14 -5.11
CA GLY A 33 -27.58 -10.39 -5.50
C GLY A 33 -27.09 -11.00 -6.82
N ILE A 34 -25.86 -10.73 -7.24
CA ILE A 34 -25.30 -11.17 -8.51
C ILE A 34 -25.12 -12.70 -8.55
N LYS A 35 -25.42 -13.32 -9.70
CA LYS A 35 -25.31 -14.78 -9.94
C LYS A 35 -23.90 -15.30 -9.63
N ARG A 36 -23.81 -16.51 -9.05
CA ARG A 36 -22.54 -17.18 -8.69
C ARG A 36 -21.56 -17.29 -9.86
N SER A 37 -22.03 -17.58 -11.07
CA SER A 37 -21.16 -17.68 -12.25
C SER A 37 -20.44 -16.36 -12.58
N CYS A 38 -21.12 -15.23 -12.42
CA CYS A 38 -20.53 -13.91 -12.66
C CYS A 38 -19.46 -13.57 -11.61
N ILE A 39 -19.65 -13.99 -10.34
CA ILE A 39 -18.63 -13.83 -9.29
C ILE A 39 -17.36 -14.62 -9.64
N ILE A 40 -17.50 -15.85 -10.15
CA ILE A 40 -16.35 -16.66 -10.56
C ILE A 40 -15.62 -16.02 -11.75
N THR A 41 -16.36 -15.58 -12.78
CA THR A 41 -15.78 -14.88 -13.94
C THR A 41 -15.04 -13.61 -13.52
N LEU A 42 -15.60 -12.85 -12.57
CA LEU A 42 -14.98 -11.63 -12.06
C LEU A 42 -13.69 -11.94 -11.28
N GLU A 43 -13.60 -13.08 -10.58
CA GLU A 43 -12.37 -13.48 -9.88
C GLU A 43 -11.22 -13.69 -10.87
N TYR A 44 -11.50 -14.43 -11.96
CA TYR A 44 -10.51 -14.63 -13.01
C TYR A 44 -10.17 -13.32 -13.72
N ALA A 45 -11.17 -12.51 -14.08
CA ALA A 45 -10.95 -11.20 -14.69
C ALA A 45 -10.08 -10.29 -13.80
N PHE A 46 -10.29 -10.32 -12.49
CA PHE A 46 -9.50 -9.57 -11.53
C PHE A 46 -8.03 -10.05 -11.49
N ARG A 47 -7.80 -11.36 -11.48
CA ARG A 47 -6.45 -11.94 -11.56
C ARG A 47 -5.73 -11.53 -12.84
N TYR A 48 -6.41 -11.63 -13.99
CA TYR A 48 -5.84 -11.21 -15.27
C TYR A 48 -5.55 -9.71 -15.31
N SER A 49 -6.45 -8.87 -14.78
CA SER A 49 -6.27 -7.42 -14.74
C SER A 49 -4.99 -7.02 -14.03
N ILE A 50 -4.62 -7.68 -12.93
CA ILE A 50 -3.37 -7.39 -12.20
C ILE A 50 -2.14 -7.67 -13.07
N VAL A 51 -2.14 -8.79 -13.81
CA VAL A 51 -1.05 -9.14 -14.72
C VAL A 51 -0.96 -8.16 -15.88
N PHE A 52 -2.09 -7.74 -16.44
CA PHE A 52 -2.12 -6.72 -17.49
C PHE A 52 -1.62 -5.36 -17.02
N ILE A 53 -1.94 -4.95 -15.79
CA ILE A 53 -1.41 -3.72 -15.20
C ILE A 53 0.11 -3.81 -15.07
N ALA A 54 0.64 -4.94 -14.58
CA ALA A 54 2.09 -5.15 -14.47
C ALA A 54 2.78 -5.12 -15.84
N LEU A 55 2.19 -5.76 -16.86
CA LEU A 55 2.66 -5.69 -18.25
C LEU A 55 2.62 -4.25 -18.79
N GLY A 56 1.55 -3.51 -18.53
CA GLY A 56 1.41 -2.12 -18.93
C GLY A 56 2.46 -1.22 -18.28
N LEU A 57 2.73 -1.40 -16.98
CA LEU A 57 3.78 -0.69 -16.26
C LEU A 57 5.17 -0.98 -16.87
N SER A 58 5.44 -2.25 -17.17
CA SER A 58 6.70 -2.67 -17.79
C SER A 58 6.89 -2.13 -19.21
N TRP A 59 5.81 -1.85 -19.94
CA TRP A 59 5.89 -1.29 -21.28
C TRP A 59 6.00 0.25 -21.25
N LEU A 60 5.34 0.89 -20.28
CA LEU A 60 5.32 2.35 -20.14
C LEU A 60 6.63 2.90 -19.55
N ILE A 61 7.27 2.17 -18.64
CA ILE A 61 8.47 2.61 -17.93
C ILE A 61 9.70 1.83 -18.42
N PRO A 62 10.66 2.48 -19.10
CA PRO A 62 11.87 1.83 -19.60
C PRO A 62 12.87 1.48 -18.47
N ASN A 63 12.93 2.29 -17.41
CA ASN A 63 13.85 2.11 -16.27
C ASN A 63 13.07 1.83 -14.97
N LEU A 64 12.77 0.55 -14.71
CA LEU A 64 12.06 0.13 -13.48
C LEU A 64 12.89 0.37 -12.21
N GLU A 65 14.22 0.34 -12.31
CA GLU A 65 15.13 0.52 -11.16
C GLU A 65 14.97 1.88 -10.50
N GLU A 66 14.65 2.92 -11.26
CA GLU A 66 14.44 4.28 -10.75
C GLU A 66 13.09 4.43 -10.02
N ILE A 67 12.09 3.63 -10.38
CA ILE A 67 10.75 3.71 -9.79
C ILE A 67 10.62 2.87 -8.54
N ILE A 68 11.31 1.73 -8.46
CA ILE A 68 11.30 0.83 -7.29
C ILE A 68 11.49 1.59 -5.96
N PRO A 69 12.51 2.45 -5.79
CA PRO A 69 12.71 3.15 -4.52
C PRO A 69 11.62 4.20 -4.25
N LEU A 70 11.03 4.82 -5.28
CA LEU A 70 9.92 5.75 -5.14
C LEU A 70 8.68 5.09 -4.53
N VAL A 71 8.26 3.93 -5.09
CA VAL A 71 7.12 3.17 -4.56
C VAL A 71 7.46 2.55 -3.21
N GLY A 72 8.71 2.13 -3.03
CA GLY A 72 9.22 1.55 -1.79
C GLY A 72 9.18 2.53 -0.61
N VAL A 73 9.70 3.75 -0.78
CA VAL A 73 9.64 4.80 0.24
C VAL A 73 8.20 5.19 0.53
N THR A 74 7.38 5.40 -0.51
CA THR A 74 6.00 5.84 -0.33
C THR A 74 5.18 4.78 0.42
N SER A 75 5.16 3.55 -0.08
CA SER A 75 4.42 2.45 0.53
C SER A 75 5.00 2.06 1.89
N GLY A 76 6.33 1.98 1.99
CA GLY A 76 7.04 1.57 3.21
C GLY A 76 6.80 2.53 4.36
N MET A 77 6.94 3.84 4.15
CA MET A 77 6.74 4.83 5.22
C MET A 77 5.26 4.95 5.62
N LEU A 78 4.34 4.82 4.65
CA LEU A 78 2.91 4.77 4.95
C LEU A 78 2.56 3.55 5.80
N LEU A 79 3.05 2.35 5.44
CA LEU A 79 2.75 1.12 6.16
C LEU A 79 3.49 1.01 7.50
N ALA A 80 4.68 1.58 7.63
CA ALA A 80 5.51 1.46 8.83
C ALA A 80 5.18 2.50 9.92
N LEU A 81 4.82 3.72 9.54
CA LEU A 81 4.63 4.82 10.49
C LEU A 81 3.20 5.34 10.47
N VAL A 82 2.67 5.68 9.29
CA VAL A 82 1.37 6.35 9.21
C VAL A 82 0.22 5.41 9.57
N LEU A 83 0.21 4.20 9.00
CA LEU A 83 -0.90 3.26 9.15
C LEU A 83 -1.03 2.73 10.60
N PRO A 84 0.06 2.34 11.29
CA PRO A 84 -0.02 1.94 12.70
C PRO A 84 -0.52 3.08 13.60
N SER A 85 0.02 4.30 13.45
CA SER A 85 -0.41 5.45 14.26
C SER A 85 -1.88 5.82 14.03
N VAL A 86 -2.37 5.74 12.78
CA VAL A 86 -3.79 6.00 12.49
C VAL A 86 -4.68 4.90 13.07
N ILE A 87 -4.30 3.63 12.97
CA ILE A 87 -5.07 2.52 13.56
C ILE A 87 -5.11 2.65 15.08
N GLU A 88 -3.99 2.96 15.73
CA GLU A 88 -3.92 3.12 17.18
C GLU A 88 -4.87 4.22 17.65
N VAL A 89 -4.82 5.40 17.01
CA VAL A 89 -5.72 6.51 17.31
C VAL A 89 -7.18 6.10 17.13
N VAL A 90 -7.55 5.43 16.03
CA VAL A 90 -8.95 5.06 15.73
C VAL A 90 -9.48 3.98 16.67
N VAL A 91 -8.68 2.95 16.95
CA VAL A 91 -9.10 1.80 17.77
C VAL A 91 -9.18 2.18 19.24
N PHE A 92 -8.16 2.87 19.76
CA PHE A 92 -8.08 3.21 21.18
C PHE A 92 -8.76 4.54 21.53
N PHE A 93 -9.30 5.27 20.55
CA PHE A 93 -9.99 6.55 20.77
C PHE A 93 -11.05 6.46 21.88
N ASN A 94 -11.90 5.44 21.80
CA ASN A 94 -13.04 5.30 22.71
C ASN A 94 -12.59 4.84 24.11
N GLU A 95 -11.54 4.03 24.17
CA GLU A 95 -10.97 3.53 25.41
C GLU A 95 -10.29 4.65 26.20
N TRP A 96 -9.46 5.46 25.54
CA TRP A 96 -8.78 6.57 26.21
C TRP A 96 -9.73 7.67 26.66
N ARG A 97 -10.81 7.93 25.91
CA ARG A 97 -11.83 8.91 26.30
C ARG A 97 -12.56 8.54 27.59
N THR A 98 -12.70 7.25 27.87
CA THR A 98 -13.52 6.74 28.98
C THR A 98 -12.68 6.45 30.24
N ASN A 99 -11.43 6.02 30.08
CA ASN A 99 -10.60 5.51 31.20
C ASN A 99 -9.44 6.42 31.63
N HIS A 100 -9.07 7.46 30.87
CA HIS A 100 -7.86 8.23 31.17
C HIS A 100 -8.10 9.71 31.50
N SER A 101 -7.25 10.22 32.39
CA SER A 101 -7.15 11.66 32.68
C SER A 101 -6.80 12.43 31.40
N THR A 102 -7.41 13.61 31.22
CA THR A 102 -7.33 14.45 30.01
C THR A 102 -5.90 14.72 29.54
N LEU A 103 -4.93 14.78 30.48
CA LEU A 103 -3.52 14.97 30.16
C LEU A 103 -2.88 13.76 29.48
N LYS A 104 -3.16 12.54 29.95
CA LYS A 104 -2.60 11.32 29.36
C LYS A 104 -3.17 11.08 27.96
N PHE A 105 -4.48 11.34 27.80
CA PHE A 105 -5.15 11.31 26.50
C PHE A 105 -4.47 12.26 25.49
N SER A 106 -4.24 13.51 25.88
CA SER A 106 -3.62 14.49 24.98
C SER A 106 -2.17 14.14 24.61
N ILE A 107 -1.40 13.52 25.52
CA ILE A 107 -0.01 13.11 25.25
C ILE A 107 0.02 11.94 24.26
N LEU A 108 -0.81 10.92 24.45
CA LEU A 108 -0.89 9.75 23.56
C LEU A 108 -1.29 10.17 22.13
N VAL A 109 -2.39 10.91 22.00
CA VAL A 109 -2.85 11.42 20.70
C VAL A 109 -1.82 12.35 20.05
N GLY A 110 -1.13 13.17 20.85
CA GLY A 110 -0.06 14.04 20.35
C GLY A 110 1.14 13.24 19.82
N LEU A 111 1.50 12.14 20.47
CA LEU A 111 2.61 11.28 20.11
C LEU A 111 2.30 10.47 18.82
N ASP A 112 1.07 9.97 18.67
CA ASP A 112 0.63 9.31 17.44
C ASP A 112 0.56 10.28 16.26
N CYS A 113 0.08 11.50 16.51
CA CYS A 113 0.08 12.56 15.51
C CYS A 113 1.51 12.92 15.09
N PHE A 114 2.44 12.97 16.06
CA PHE A 114 3.85 13.18 15.78
C PHE A 114 4.43 12.06 14.90
N TYR A 115 4.18 10.79 15.20
CA TYR A 115 4.64 9.67 14.36
C TYR A 115 4.02 9.70 12.96
N ALA A 116 2.73 10.00 12.83
CA ALA A 116 2.07 10.15 11.54
C ALA A 116 2.69 11.30 10.71
N SER A 117 2.98 12.44 11.36
CA SER A 117 3.62 13.59 10.71
C SER A 117 5.06 13.28 10.27
N LEU A 118 5.80 12.51 11.06
CA LEU A 118 7.16 12.06 10.77
C LEU A 118 7.15 11.08 9.58
N GLY A 119 6.19 10.15 9.54
CA GLY A 119 5.95 9.28 8.39
C GLY A 119 5.68 10.07 7.11
N LEU A 120 4.80 11.08 7.17
CA LEU A 120 4.51 11.94 6.01
C LEU A 120 5.74 12.75 5.58
N PHE A 121 6.51 13.26 6.54
CA PHE A 121 7.76 13.97 6.24
C PHE A 121 8.75 13.08 5.51
N PHE A 122 8.96 11.84 5.95
CA PHE A 122 9.82 10.87 5.25
C PHE A 122 9.31 10.48 3.87
N VAL A 123 8.00 10.41 3.66
CA VAL A 123 7.44 10.23 2.31
C VAL A 123 7.84 11.42 1.44
N VAL A 124 7.64 12.66 1.90
CA VAL A 124 7.95 13.85 1.09
C VAL A 124 9.44 13.97 0.79
N THR A 125 10.29 13.85 1.81
CA THR A 125 11.75 13.99 1.63
C THR A 125 12.32 12.86 0.79
N GLY A 126 11.86 11.62 1.01
CA GLY A 126 12.29 10.49 0.20
C GLY A 126 11.75 10.56 -1.23
N LEU A 127 10.55 11.08 -1.46
CA LEU A 127 10.04 11.32 -2.81
C LEU A 127 10.88 12.39 -3.53
N GLN A 128 11.23 13.48 -2.84
CA GLN A 128 12.07 14.54 -3.38
C GLN A 128 13.47 14.02 -3.74
N ALA A 129 14.10 13.24 -2.85
CA ALA A 129 15.41 12.66 -3.11
C ALA A 129 15.39 11.73 -4.33
N ASN A 130 14.40 10.84 -4.42
CA ASN A 130 14.28 9.92 -5.55
C ASN A 130 13.97 10.65 -6.87
N ILE A 131 13.14 11.70 -6.86
CA ILE A 131 12.86 12.50 -8.06
C ILE A 131 14.10 13.31 -8.47
N GLN A 132 14.86 13.84 -7.52
CA GLN A 132 16.11 14.54 -7.83
C GLN A 132 17.13 13.61 -8.47
N ASP A 133 17.28 12.39 -7.96
CA ASP A 133 18.12 11.36 -8.57
C ASP A 133 17.63 11.00 -9.97
N LEU A 134 16.32 10.92 -10.18
CA LEU A 134 15.72 10.64 -11.49
C LEU A 134 15.96 11.76 -12.51
N ILE A 135 16.00 13.02 -12.06
CA ILE A 135 16.25 14.18 -12.92
C ILE A 135 17.74 14.38 -13.21
N HIS A 136 18.62 14.17 -12.22
CA HIS A 136 20.07 14.38 -12.39
C HIS A 136 20.80 13.15 -12.93
N GLY A 137 20.27 11.95 -12.69
CA GLY A 137 20.78 10.67 -13.17
C GLY A 137 20.62 10.43 -14.67
N VAL A 138 19.91 11.30 -15.39
CA VAL A 138 19.78 11.29 -16.86
C VAL A 138 21.02 11.91 -17.55
N SER A 139 22.09 12.25 -16.82
CA SER A 139 23.26 12.94 -17.37
C SER A 139 24.44 12.06 -17.84
N ASP A 140 24.37 10.73 -17.81
CA ASP A 140 25.43 9.87 -18.38
C ASP A 140 24.88 8.67 -19.19
#